data_AF-A0A7J7HB72-F1
#
_entry.id   AF-A0A7J7HB72-F1
#
_cell.length_a   1.000
_cell.length_b   1.000
_cell.length_c   1.000
_cell.angle_alpha   90.00
_cell.angle_beta   90.00
_cell.angle_gamma   90.00
#
_symmetry.space_group_name_H-M   'P 1'
#
loop_
_entity.id
_entity.type
_entity.pdbx_description
1 polymer ?
#
loop_
_entity_poly.entity_id
_entity_poly.type
_entity_poly.pdbx_seq_one_letter_code
_entity_poly.pdbx_strand_id
1 'polypeptide(L)'
;MENACYIFESMSKRDVVSWNAMIGGYVVQGFADDALRLICSMLRAGMIPDSFTFGSIMKALVGGSSLMKVIQIHGFIIQLGCESHTVLIGSLIDAYAKCGSVRIADQIYESMLKKDTIACVALITGYAREGIYS
;
A
#
# COMPACT_ATOMS: atom_id res chain seq x y z
N MET A 1 11.92 19.14 -2.78
CA MET A 1 10.70 18.48 -3.27
C MET A 1 10.17 19.14 -4.53
N GLU A 2 9.94 20.45 -4.52
CA GLU A 2 9.42 21.22 -5.67
C GLU A 2 10.15 20.98 -7.00
N ASN A 3 11.49 21.02 -7.01
CA ASN A 3 12.27 20.74 -8.22
C ASN A 3 12.07 19.30 -8.74
N ALA A 4 11.90 18.32 -7.84
CA ALA A 4 11.65 16.94 -8.24
C ALA A 4 10.24 16.79 -8.86
N CYS A 5 9.22 17.45 -8.28
CA CYS A 5 7.87 17.50 -8.84
C CYS A 5 7.87 18.13 -10.24
N TYR A 6 8.53 19.28 -10.41
CA TYR A 6 8.61 19.96 -11.71
C TYR A 6 9.26 19.08 -12.78
N ILE A 7 10.38 18.43 -12.46
CA ILE A 7 11.05 17.51 -13.38
C ILE A 7 10.12 16.34 -13.72
N PHE A 8 9.50 15.72 -12.72
CA PHE A 8 8.59 14.59 -12.92
C PHE A 8 7.37 14.95 -13.76
N GLU A 9 6.80 16.14 -13.56
CA GLU A 9 5.67 16.65 -14.33
C GLU A 9 6.04 16.94 -15.79
N SER A 10 7.26 17.43 -16.04
CA SER A 10 7.76 17.73 -17.39
C SER A 10 8.23 16.51 -18.20
N MET A 11 8.34 15.33 -17.58
CA MET A 11 8.71 14.10 -18.29
C MET A 11 7.63 13.69 -19.31
N SER A 12 8.02 13.54 -20.57
CA SER A 12 7.13 13.06 -21.66
C SER A 12 6.72 11.61 -21.48
N LYS A 13 7.57 10.80 -20.83
CA LYS A 13 7.30 9.41 -20.47
C LYS A 13 7.83 9.14 -19.07
N ARG A 14 6.94 8.70 -18.18
CA ARG A 14 7.28 8.28 -16.81
C ARG A 14 7.39 6.76 -16.78
N ASP A 15 8.45 6.25 -16.17
CA ASP A 15 8.69 4.83 -15.94
C ASP A 15 8.65 4.48 -14.45
N VAL A 16 8.68 3.19 -14.11
CA VAL A 16 8.62 2.72 -12.72
C VAL A 16 9.67 3.41 -11.84
N VAL A 17 10.89 3.61 -12.34
CA VAL A 17 11.98 4.26 -11.59
C VAL A 17 11.62 5.70 -11.23
N SER A 18 11.10 6.49 -12.18
CA SER A 18 10.69 7.87 -11.92
C SER A 18 9.54 7.98 -10.91
N TRP A 19 8.57 7.06 -10.95
CA TRP A 19 7.49 6.99 -9.95
C TRP A 19 8.03 6.61 -8.57
N ASN A 20 8.90 5.61 -8.49
CA ASN A 20 9.51 5.15 -7.24
C ASN A 20 10.34 6.26 -6.59
N ALA A 21 11.09 7.03 -7.38
CA ALA A 21 11.87 8.16 -6.90
C ALA A 21 10.97 9.23 -6.27
N MET A 22 9.86 9.58 -6.92
CA MET A 22 8.90 10.54 -6.38
C MET A 22 8.23 10.02 -5.11
N ILE A 23 7.71 8.80 -5.16
CA ILE A 23 7.05 8.14 -4.03
C ILE A 23 7.98 8.04 -2.82
N GLY A 24 9.22 7.58 -3.04
CA GLY A 24 10.25 7.51 -2.00
C GLY A 24 10.58 8.87 -1.41
N GLY A 25 10.63 9.92 -2.24
CA GLY A 25 10.83 11.30 -1.79
C GLY A 25 9.73 11.79 -0.85
N TYR A 26 8.46 11.47 -1.12
CA TYR A 26 7.32 11.82 -0.26
C TYR A 26 7.35 11.01 1.04
N VAL A 27 7.66 9.71 0.95
CA VAL A 27 7.81 8.82 2.11
C VAL A 27 8.88 9.33 3.09
N VAL A 28 10.07 9.69 2.60
CA VAL A 28 11.18 10.16 3.45
C VAL A 28 10.83 11.46 4.18
N GLN A 29 9.99 12.29 3.57
CA GLN A 29 9.52 13.55 4.18
C GLN A 29 8.29 13.37 5.08
N GLY A 30 7.77 12.14 5.24
CA GLY A 30 6.61 11.86 6.07
C GLY A 30 5.26 12.18 5.42
N PHE A 31 5.25 12.53 4.14
CA PHE A 31 4.04 12.87 3.38
C PHE A 31 3.40 11.63 2.78
N ALA A 32 2.90 10.76 3.66
CA ALA A 32 2.42 9.44 3.25
C ALA A 32 1.14 9.49 2.39
N ASP A 33 0.26 10.48 2.63
CA ASP A 33 -0.96 10.68 1.85
C ASP A 33 -0.64 11.04 0.39
N ASP A 34 0.33 11.94 0.17
CA ASP A 34 0.79 12.30 -1.17
C ASP A 34 1.48 11.12 -1.88
N ALA A 35 2.24 10.32 -1.14
CA ALA A 35 2.83 9.09 -1.66
C ALA A 35 1.74 8.09 -2.13
N LEU A 36 0.64 7.97 -1.39
CA LEU A 36 -0.51 7.14 -1.79
C LEU A 36 -1.23 7.69 -3.04
N ARG A 37 -1.39 9.02 -3.15
CA ARG A 37 -1.95 9.65 -4.36
C ARG A 37 -1.10 9.34 -5.59
N LEU A 38 0.23 9.35 -5.44
CA LEU A 38 1.14 8.98 -6.52
C LEU A 38 1.02 7.49 -6.90
N ILE A 39 0.90 6.57 -5.94
CA ILE A 39 0.63 5.15 -6.26
C ILE A 39 -0.65 4.99 -7.08
N CYS A 40 -1.75 5.61 -6.65
CA CYS A 40 -3.00 5.49 -7.40
C CYS A 40 -2.89 6.12 -8.79
N SER A 41 -2.12 7.20 -8.92
CA SER A 41 -1.84 7.80 -10.23
C SER A 41 -0.98 6.89 -11.12
N MET A 42 0.02 6.20 -10.54
CA MET A 42 0.83 5.18 -11.23
C MET A 42 -0.04 4.02 -11.73
N LEU A 43 -0.94 3.51 -10.87
CA LEU A 43 -1.87 2.43 -11.20
C LEU A 43 -2.86 2.83 -12.30
N ARG A 44 -3.42 4.04 -12.23
CA ARG A 44 -4.30 4.60 -13.28
C ARG A 44 -3.58 4.83 -14.60
N ALA A 45 -2.28 5.10 -14.56
CA ALA A 45 -1.43 5.14 -15.75
C ALA A 45 -1.11 3.74 -16.32
N GLY A 46 -1.70 2.67 -15.76
CA GLY A 46 -1.48 1.29 -16.17
C GLY A 46 -0.13 0.71 -15.71
N MET A 47 0.57 1.40 -14.81
CA MET A 47 1.84 0.94 -14.28
C MET A 47 1.66 0.26 -12.93
N ILE A 48 2.27 -0.91 -12.79
CA ILE A 48 2.17 -1.72 -11.58
C ILE A 48 3.32 -1.29 -10.65
N PRO A 49 3.03 -0.79 -9.43
CA PRO A 49 4.08 -0.51 -8.48
C PRO A 49 4.79 -1.80 -8.08
N ASP A 50 6.11 -1.74 -7.95
CA ASP A 50 6.92 -2.89 -7.58
C ASP A 50 6.94 -3.09 -6.05
N SER A 51 7.55 -4.21 -5.63
CA SER A 51 7.71 -4.56 -4.22
C SER A 51 8.46 -3.48 -3.42
N PHE A 52 9.35 -2.71 -4.06
CA PHE A 52 10.07 -1.61 -3.44
C PHE A 52 9.15 -0.41 -3.14
N THR A 53 8.30 -0.04 -4.09
CA THR A 53 7.30 1.03 -3.96
C THR A 53 6.37 0.76 -2.80
N PHE A 54 5.85 -0.46 -2.75
CA PHE A 54 4.95 -0.93 -1.69
C PHE A 54 5.65 -1.04 -0.34
N GLY A 55 6.84 -1.63 -0.29
CA GLY A 55 7.60 -1.76 0.94
C GLY A 55 7.94 -0.41 1.57
N SER A 56 8.26 0.59 0.73
CA SER A 56 8.59 1.95 1.18
C SER A 56 7.40 2.64 1.83
N ILE A 57 6.23 2.58 1.19
CA ILE A 57 5.00 3.18 1.72
C ILE A 57 4.49 2.44 2.96
N MET A 58 4.51 1.11 2.95
CA MET A 58 4.14 0.31 4.12
C MET A 58 5.04 0.62 5.32
N LYS A 59 6.34 0.82 5.10
CA LYS A 59 7.26 1.21 6.17
C LYS A 59 7.00 2.64 6.66
N ALA A 60 6.63 3.55 5.77
CA ALA A 60 6.24 4.93 6.12
C ALA A 60 4.95 4.98 6.95
N LEU A 61 3.98 4.17 6.55
CA LEU A 61 2.63 4.14 7.10
C LEU A 61 2.52 3.30 8.38
N VAL A 62 3.29 2.22 8.46
CA VAL A 62 3.27 1.23 9.55
C VAL A 62 4.53 1.34 10.44
N GLY A 63 5.34 2.40 10.30
CA GLY A 63 6.54 2.69 11.12
C GLY A 63 6.33 2.85 12.64
N GLY A 64 5.16 2.46 13.12
CA GLY A 64 4.74 2.24 14.49
C GLY A 64 3.33 1.68 14.38
N SER A 65 3.16 0.37 14.59
CA SER A 65 1.95 -0.44 14.35
C SER A 65 0.67 0.19 14.91
N SER A 66 0.08 1.11 14.17
CA SER A 66 -1.17 1.78 14.55
C SER A 66 -2.25 1.35 13.58
N LEU A 67 -3.17 0.53 14.07
CA LEU A 67 -4.37 0.11 13.35
C LEU A 67 -5.13 1.31 12.76
N MET A 68 -5.11 2.46 13.43
CA MET A 68 -5.74 3.69 12.93
C MET A 68 -5.16 4.18 11.62
N LYS A 69 -3.83 4.09 11.44
CA LYS A 69 -3.20 4.46 10.16
C LYS A 69 -3.65 3.49 9.06
N VAL A 70 -3.68 2.19 9.35
CA VAL A 70 -4.17 1.17 8.40
C VAL A 70 -5.61 1.45 7.96
N ILE A 71 -6.49 1.81 8.89
CA ILE A 71 -7.88 2.19 8.60
C ILE A 71 -7.95 3.45 7.73
N GLN A 72 -7.15 4.48 8.02
CA GLN A 72 -7.11 5.70 7.21
C GLN A 72 -6.67 5.40 5.77
N ILE A 73 -5.63 4.59 5.60
CA ILE A 73 -5.11 4.19 4.29
C ILE A 73 -6.16 3.38 3.51
N HIS A 74 -6.86 2.47 4.19
CA HIS A 74 -7.93 1.70 3.59
C HIS A 74 -9.06 2.63 3.07
N GLY A 75 -9.50 3.58 3.89
CA GLY A 75 -10.49 4.59 3.47
C GLY A 75 -9.99 5.42 2.29
N PHE A 76 -8.71 5.77 2.27
CA PHE A 76 -8.09 6.54 1.18
C PHE A 76 -8.03 5.76 -0.13
N ILE A 77 -7.70 4.46 -0.09
CA ILE A 77 -7.71 3.58 -1.25
C ILE A 77 -9.11 3.48 -1.86
N ILE A 78 -10.14 3.34 -1.03
CA ILE A 78 -11.54 3.33 -1.48
C ILE A 78 -11.92 4.68 -2.09
N GLN A 79 -11.55 5.80 -1.44
CA GLN A 79 -11.85 7.14 -1.96
C GLN A 79 -11.20 7.39 -3.32
N LEU A 80 -10.03 6.79 -3.58
CA LEU A 80 -9.34 6.89 -4.85
C LEU A 80 -9.85 5.88 -5.90
N GLY A 81 -10.82 5.01 -5.57
CA GLY A 81 -11.32 3.98 -6.48
C GLY A 81 -10.25 2.93 -6.82
N CYS A 82 -9.32 2.70 -5.89
CA CYS A 82 -8.17 1.83 -6.08
C CYS A 82 -8.36 0.44 -5.41
N GLU A 83 -9.53 0.16 -4.84
CA GLU A 83 -9.85 -1.06 -4.10
C GLU A 83 -9.90 -2.32 -4.97
N SER A 84 -10.03 -2.19 -6.28
CA SER A 84 -9.96 -3.33 -7.21
C SER A 84 -8.54 -3.78 -7.53
N HIS A 85 -7.51 -3.02 -7.13
CA HIS A 85 -6.12 -3.38 -7.40
C HIS A 85 -5.61 -4.41 -6.40
N THR A 86 -5.43 -5.65 -6.86
CA THR A 86 -5.01 -6.79 -6.03
C THR A 86 -3.74 -6.53 -5.22
N VAL A 87 -2.78 -5.79 -5.78
CA VAL A 87 -1.51 -5.47 -5.12
C VAL A 87 -1.71 -4.52 -3.92
N LEU A 88 -2.61 -3.54 -4.04
CA LEU A 88 -2.96 -2.64 -2.93
C LEU A 88 -3.71 -3.40 -1.84
N ILE A 89 -4.67 -4.24 -2.24
CA ILE A 89 -5.46 -5.03 -1.30
C ILE A 89 -4.59 -6.06 -0.55
N GLY A 90 -3.70 -6.78 -1.23
CA GLY A 90 -2.78 -7.73 -0.59
C GLY A 90 -1.88 -7.06 0.45
N SER A 91 -1.43 -5.83 0.17
CA SER A 91 -0.64 -5.03 1.11
C SER A 91 -1.48 -4.57 2.31
N LEU A 92 -2.73 -4.18 2.09
CA LEU A 92 -3.67 -3.84 3.18
C LEU A 92 -3.92 -5.04 4.10
N ILE A 93 -4.12 -6.23 3.54
CA ILE A 93 -4.32 -7.48 4.31
C ILE A 93 -3.11 -7.76 5.21
N ASP A 94 -1.89 -7.67 4.67
CA ASP A 94 -0.64 -7.80 5.45
C ASP A 94 -0.54 -6.73 6.55
N ALA A 95 -0.93 -5.49 6.26
CA ALA A 95 -0.95 -4.40 7.25
C ALA A 95 -1.91 -4.67 8.41
N TYR A 96 -3.15 -5.07 8.11
CA TYR A 96 -4.17 -5.40 9.10
C TYR A 96 -3.77 -6.60 9.95
N ALA A 97 -3.22 -7.65 9.33
CA ALA A 97 -2.70 -8.82 10.04
C ALA A 97 -1.54 -8.45 10.99
N LYS A 98 -0.58 -7.63 10.54
CA LYS A 98 0.55 -7.15 11.37
C LYS A 98 0.11 -6.23 12.51
N CYS A 99 -1.03 -5.56 12.38
CA CYS A 99 -1.60 -4.71 13.44
C CYS A 99 -2.54 -5.48 14.39
N GLY A 100 -2.61 -6.82 14.30
CA GLY A 100 -3.44 -7.65 15.18
C GLY A 100 -4.94 -7.59 14.86
N SER A 101 -5.31 -7.21 13.64
CA SER A 101 -6.69 -7.21 13.17
C SER A 101 -6.88 -8.22 12.05
N VAL A 102 -6.54 -9.48 12.33
CA VAL A 102 -6.62 -10.59 11.36
C VAL A 102 -8.06 -10.76 10.85
N ARG A 103 -9.07 -10.54 11.70
CA ARG A 103 -10.48 -10.58 11.29
C ARG A 103 -10.82 -9.59 10.16
N ILE A 104 -10.28 -8.36 10.20
CA ILE A 104 -10.50 -7.38 9.13
C ILE A 104 -9.72 -7.79 7.88
N ALA A 105 -8.49 -8.29 8.06
CA ALA A 105 -7.69 -8.82 6.96
C ALA A 105 -8.44 -9.95 6.21
N ASP A 106 -9.09 -10.85 6.95
CA ASP A 106 -9.88 -11.98 6.43
C ASP A 106 -11.15 -11.50 5.71
N GLN A 107 -11.86 -10.52 6.27
CA GLN A 107 -13.02 -9.90 5.61
C GLN A 107 -12.64 -9.25 4.27
N ILE A 108 -11.53 -8.51 4.24
CA ILE A 108 -11.04 -7.89 3.01
C ILE A 108 -10.65 -8.97 1.99
N TYR A 109 -9.98 -10.03 2.43
CA TYR A 109 -9.62 -11.16 1.57
C TYR A 109 -10.84 -11.86 0.95
N GLU A 110 -11.89 -12.13 1.71
CA GLU A 110 -13.11 -12.76 1.19
C GLU A 110 -13.89 -11.86 0.23
N SER A 111 -13.73 -10.53 0.34
CA SER A 111 -14.29 -9.57 -0.62
C SER A 111 -13.51 -9.47 -1.94
N MET A 112 -12.32 -10.08 -2.06
CA MET A 112 -11.54 -10.05 -3.29
C MET A 112 -12.17 -10.92 -4.37
N LEU A 113 -12.48 -10.32 -5.52
CA LEU A 113 -12.96 -11.05 -6.72
C LEU A 113 -11.92 -12.05 -7.26
N LYS A 114 -10.62 -11.81 -6.99
CA LYS A 114 -9.52 -12.68 -7.38
C LYS A 114 -8.59 -12.88 -6.20
N LYS A 115 -8.63 -14.06 -5.60
CA LYS A 115 -7.78 -14.45 -4.47
C LYS A 115 -6.31 -14.49 -4.92
N ASP A 116 -5.46 -13.72 -4.27
CA ASP A 116 -4.03 -13.58 -4.57
C ASP A 116 -3.17 -14.39 -3.60
N THR A 117 -2.06 -14.96 -4.08
CA THR A 117 -1.13 -15.79 -3.28
C THR A 117 -0.45 -14.98 -2.18
N ILE A 118 -0.18 -13.69 -2.42
CA ILE A 118 0.39 -12.78 -1.41
C ILE A 118 -0.58 -12.58 -0.25
N ALA A 119 -1.88 -12.42 -0.55
CA ALA A 119 -2.91 -12.25 0.46
C ALA A 119 -3.14 -13.52 1.30
N CYS A 120 -3.06 -14.71 0.69
CA CYS A 120 -3.06 -15.99 1.44
C CYS A 120 -1.90 -16.08 2.44
N VAL A 121 -0.68 -15.74 2.01
CA VAL A 121 0.52 -15.81 2.87
C VAL A 121 0.39 -14.84 4.04
N ALA A 122 -0.15 -13.65 3.81
CA ALA A 122 -0.43 -12.66 4.85
C ALA A 122 -1.42 -13.19 5.90
N LEU A 123 -2.48 -13.89 5.49
CA LEU A 123 -3.44 -14.50 6.42
C LEU A 123 -2.83 -15.65 7.23
N ILE A 124 -2.10 -16.56 6.57
CA ILE A 124 -1.45 -17.70 7.25
C ILE A 124 -0.49 -17.18 8.33
N THR A 125 0.32 -16.18 7.99
CA THR A 125 1.26 -15.56 8.95
C THR A 125 0.55 -14.77 10.04
N GLY A 126 -0.61 -14.16 9.74
CA GLY A 126 -1.48 -13.51 10.73
C GLY A 126 -2.03 -14.50 11.77
N TYR A 127 -2.72 -15.55 11.32
CA TYR A 127 -3.28 -16.58 12.21
C TYR A 127 -2.22 -17.32 13.02
N ALA A 128 -1.06 -17.62 12.41
CA ALA A 128 0.06 -18.23 13.13
C ALA A 128 0.57 -17.36 14.28
N ARG A 129 0.49 -16.03 14.17
CA ARG A 129 0.90 -15.11 15.24
C ARG A 129 -0.14 -14.98 16.34
N GLU A 130 -1.44 -14.95 16.01
CA GLU A 130 -2.51 -14.93 17.01
C GLU A 130 -2.51 -16.21 17.87
N GLY A 131 -2.26 -17.38 17.27
CA GLY A 131 -2.21 -18.66 17.99
C GLY A 131 -0.98 -18.89 18.87
N ILE A 132 0.05 -18.05 18.80
CA ILE A 132 1.23 -18.13 19.69
C ILE A 132 0.97 -17.40 21.03
N TYR A 133 -0.07 -16.56 21.10
CA TYR A 133 -0.45 -15.81 22.31
C TYR A 133 -1.75 -16.28 22.97
N SER A 134 -2.31 -17.42 22.54
CA SER A 134 -3.51 -18.06 23.10
C SER A 134 -3.18 -19.22 24.03
#